data_AF-A0A1Q7MYG5-F1
#
_entry.id   AF-A0A1Q7MYG5-F1
#
_cell.length_a   1.000
_cell.length_b   1.000
_cell.length_c   1.000
_cell.angle_alpha   90.00
_cell.angle_beta   90.00
_cell.angle_gamma   90.00
#
_symmetry.space_group_name_H-M   'P 1'
#
loop_
_entity.id
_entity.type
_entity.pdbx_description
1 polymer ?
#
loop_
_entity_poly.entity_id
_entity_poly.type
_entity_poly.pdbx_seq_one_letter_code
_entity_poly.pdbx_strand_id
1 'polypeptide(L)'
;MRRARSKRGRPPKFGRPSQMVALTLPEEVVRGLRRIDEDIAWAIVHMFEQEALPAQAGNGRQPDAELVTIGEGRSLIVVNRTVFRHLPGVHIIPLSDTRAFLALEPGRGMSDLELAVVDRLDDRSLPPRERDGLERLQSQLREWRRDPRLRFNTRAIIEVQRAVRRRRGRATKPHR
;
A
#
# COMPACT_ATOMS: atom_id res chain seq x y z
N MET A 1 17.07 -30.43 19.33
CA MET A 1 17.14 -28.99 19.65
C MET A 1 18.44 -28.40 19.10
N ARG A 2 18.40 -27.52 18.10
CA ARG A 2 19.53 -26.61 17.77
C ARG A 2 18.95 -25.22 17.48
N ARG A 3 19.07 -24.32 18.47
CA ARG A 3 18.76 -22.90 18.32
C ARG A 3 19.79 -22.28 17.37
N ALA A 4 19.34 -21.77 16.22
CA ALA A 4 20.17 -20.91 15.38
C ALA A 4 20.40 -19.59 16.12
N ARG A 5 21.66 -19.26 16.37
CA ARG A 5 22.09 -18.02 17.01
C ARG A 5 21.75 -16.83 16.10
N SER A 6 20.84 -15.96 16.55
CA SER A 6 20.64 -14.64 15.97
C SER A 6 21.96 -13.87 16.06
N LYS A 7 22.53 -13.50 14.90
CA LYS A 7 23.70 -12.63 14.83
C LYS A 7 23.32 -11.27 15.41
N ARG A 8 23.81 -10.96 16.60
CA ARG A 8 23.78 -9.62 17.20
C ARG A 8 24.60 -8.67 16.32
N GLY A 9 23.92 -7.83 15.56
CA GLY A 9 24.49 -6.70 14.84
C GLY A 9 23.43 -5.60 14.73
N ARG A 10 23.86 -4.36 14.52
CA ARG A 10 22.97 -3.21 14.33
C ARG A 10 21.93 -3.55 13.25
N PRO A 11 20.62 -3.34 13.49
CA PRO A 11 19.61 -3.57 12.48
C PRO A 11 19.98 -2.85 11.17
N PRO A 12 19.85 -3.51 10.01
CA PRO A 12 20.14 -2.87 8.73
C PRO A 12 19.19 -1.68 8.54
N LYS A 13 19.75 -0.53 8.11
CA LYS A 13 19.04 0.76 8.00
C LYS A 13 17.73 0.67 7.19
N PHE A 14 17.69 -0.24 6.21
CA PHE A 14 16.55 -0.42 5.29
C PHE A 14 15.86 -1.79 5.42
N GLY A 15 16.17 -2.59 6.46
CA GLY A 15 15.56 -3.91 6.64
C GLY A 15 15.93 -4.98 5.60
N ARG A 16 16.77 -4.64 4.60
CA ARG A 16 17.25 -5.51 3.50
C ARG A 16 18.78 -5.37 3.32
N PRO A 17 19.45 -6.29 2.59
CA PRO A 17 20.86 -6.12 2.24
C PRO A 17 21.09 -4.77 1.57
N SER A 18 22.11 -4.02 2.00
CA SER A 18 22.37 -2.65 1.56
C SER A 18 23.85 -2.43 1.29
N GLN A 19 24.17 -1.70 0.23
CA GLN A 19 25.54 -1.29 -0.09
C GLN A 19 25.77 0.16 0.33
N MET A 20 26.97 0.45 0.87
CA MET A 20 27.36 1.82 1.19
C MET A 20 27.78 2.54 -0.09
N VAL A 21 27.18 3.70 -0.34
CA VAL A 21 27.49 4.57 -1.48
C VAL A 21 27.77 5.97 -0.94
N ALA A 22 28.87 6.58 -1.37
CA ALA A 22 29.22 7.96 -1.08
C ALA A 22 29.00 8.80 -2.34
N LEU A 23 28.23 9.88 -2.24
CA LEU A 23 27.87 10.75 -3.36
C LEU A 23 28.07 12.21 -2.95
N THR A 24 28.58 13.01 -3.88
CA THR A 24 28.60 14.48 -3.76
C THR A 24 27.43 15.02 -4.58
N LEU A 25 26.54 15.77 -3.92
CA LEU A 25 25.34 16.33 -4.53
C LEU A 25 25.34 17.86 -4.41
N PRO A 26 24.80 18.59 -5.39
CA PRO A 26 24.54 20.02 -5.26
C PRO A 26 23.63 20.36 -4.07
N GLU A 27 23.82 21.53 -3.45
CA GLU A 27 23.11 21.93 -2.23
C GLU A 27 21.59 22.01 -2.42
N GLU A 28 21.13 22.44 -3.59
CA GLU A 28 19.72 22.45 -3.97
C GLU A 28 19.12 21.05 -4.03
N VAL A 29 19.89 20.05 -4.47
CA VAL A 29 19.46 18.65 -4.50
C VAL A 29 19.33 18.11 -3.09
N VAL A 30 20.30 18.38 -2.22
CA VAL A 30 20.25 18.00 -0.80
C VAL A 30 19.04 18.64 -0.11
N ARG A 31 18.77 19.93 -0.36
CA ARG A 31 17.59 20.62 0.16
C ARG A 31 16.29 20.03 -0.38
N GLY A 32 16.25 19.64 -1.66
CA GLY A 32 15.12 18.95 -2.27
C GLY A 32 14.85 17.61 -1.61
N LEU A 33 15.87 16.76 -1.46
CA LEU A 33 15.77 15.46 -0.81
C LEU A 33 15.29 15.57 0.64
N ARG A 34 15.77 16.57 1.39
CA ARG A 34 15.32 16.85 2.77
C ARG A 34 13.85 17.26 2.89
N ARG A 35 13.22 17.74 1.82
CA ARG A 35 11.76 18.00 1.81
C ARG A 35 10.95 16.73 1.66
N ILE A 36 11.53 15.69 1.07
CA ILE A 36 10.91 14.37 0.89
C ILE A 36 11.05 13.56 2.18
N ASP A 37 12.26 13.48 2.73
CA ASP A 37 12.55 12.81 4.00
C ASP A 37 13.74 13.49 4.70
N GLU A 38 13.71 13.59 6.03
CA GLU A 38 14.81 14.17 6.80
C GLU A 38 16.11 13.38 6.63
N ASP A 39 16.01 12.05 6.41
CA ASP A 39 17.12 11.18 6.04
C ASP A 39 17.23 11.10 4.52
N ILE A 40 18.28 11.72 3.97
CA ILE A 40 18.57 11.76 2.52
C ILE A 40 18.57 10.36 1.91
N ALA A 41 19.03 9.33 2.63
CA ALA A 41 19.04 7.99 2.10
C ALA A 41 17.63 7.39 1.99
N TRP A 42 16.73 7.73 2.92
CA TRP A 42 15.31 7.39 2.81
C TRP A 42 14.61 8.20 1.72
N ALA A 43 14.96 9.48 1.54
CA ALA A 43 14.44 10.28 0.43
C ALA A 43 14.77 9.66 -0.94
N ILE A 44 16.02 9.21 -1.13
CA ILE A 44 16.45 8.51 -2.35
C ILE A 44 15.69 7.19 -2.51
N VAL A 45 15.56 6.40 -1.44
CA VAL A 45 14.81 5.13 -1.48
C VAL A 45 13.33 5.36 -1.81
N HIS A 46 12.69 6.36 -1.21
CA HIS A 46 11.29 6.70 -1.49
C HIS A 46 11.10 7.17 -2.93
N MET A 47 11.98 8.03 -3.44
CA MET A 47 11.94 8.48 -4.83
C MET A 47 12.16 7.32 -5.79
N PHE A 48 13.14 6.45 -5.50
CA PHE A 48 13.36 5.25 -6.31
C PHE A 48 12.18 4.30 -6.24
N GLU A 49 11.57 4.05 -5.08
CA GLU A 49 10.41 3.17 -4.99
C GLU A 49 9.21 3.77 -5.74
N GLN A 50 9.02 5.09 -5.68
CA GLN A 50 8.01 5.79 -6.49
C GLN A 50 8.28 5.66 -8.01
N GLU A 51 9.54 5.68 -8.44
CA GLU A 51 9.94 5.61 -9.85
C GLU A 51 10.22 4.19 -10.38
N ALA A 52 10.49 3.21 -9.52
CA ALA A 52 10.89 1.84 -9.88
C ALA A 52 9.74 0.82 -9.77
N LEU A 53 8.69 1.14 -9.01
CA LEU A 53 7.41 0.40 -9.06
C LEU A 53 6.73 0.32 -10.45
N PRO A 54 7.05 1.12 -11.49
CA PRO A 54 6.57 0.91 -12.86
C PRO A 54 7.44 -0.03 -13.72
N ALA A 55 8.66 -0.41 -13.32
CA ALA A 55 9.65 -0.96 -14.26
C ALA A 55 9.70 -2.49 -14.39
N GLN A 56 8.91 -3.25 -13.61
CA GLN A 56 8.93 -4.73 -13.67
C GLN A 56 7.60 -5.37 -14.11
N ALA A 57 6.61 -4.59 -14.52
CA ALA A 57 5.44 -5.08 -15.23
C ALA A 57 5.33 -4.29 -16.54
N GLY A 58 5.31 -5.00 -17.67
CA GLY A 58 5.25 -4.39 -18.99
C GLY A 58 4.19 -3.27 -19.10
N ASN A 59 4.57 -2.21 -19.80
CA ASN A 59 3.66 -1.17 -20.30
C ASN A 59 2.98 -0.27 -19.24
N GLY A 60 3.75 0.65 -18.65
CA GLY A 60 3.34 2.05 -18.37
C GLY A 60 2.06 2.34 -17.57
N ARG A 61 1.43 1.34 -16.96
CA ARG A 61 0.16 1.47 -16.24
C ARG A 61 0.31 0.73 -14.92
N GLN A 62 0.23 1.48 -13.82
CA GLN A 62 0.18 0.91 -12.47
C GLN A 62 -0.86 -0.22 -12.44
N PRO A 63 -0.51 -1.43 -11.96
CA PRO A 63 -1.45 -2.54 -11.91
C PRO A 63 -2.67 -2.15 -11.07
N ASP A 64 -3.85 -2.56 -11.52
CA ASP A 64 -5.09 -2.29 -10.77
C ASP A 64 -5.06 -3.06 -9.44
N ALA A 65 -4.53 -4.29 -9.43
CA ALA A 65 -4.28 -5.04 -8.21
C ALA A 65 -2.99 -5.88 -8.29
N GLU A 66 -2.31 -6.03 -7.16
CA GLU A 66 -1.02 -6.70 -7.01
C GLU A 66 -0.82 -7.28 -5.60
N LEU A 67 0.07 -8.28 -5.48
CA LEU A 67 0.54 -8.79 -4.19
C LEU A 67 1.85 -8.09 -3.81
N VAL A 68 1.82 -7.32 -2.73
CA VAL A 68 2.99 -6.59 -2.22
C VAL A 68 3.55 -7.31 -1.02
N THR A 69 4.82 -7.71 -1.10
CA THR A 69 5.50 -8.43 -0.03
C THR A 69 5.73 -7.55 1.20
N ILE A 70 5.36 -8.06 2.38
CA ILE A 70 5.52 -7.44 3.69
C ILE A 70 6.38 -8.33 4.61
N GLY A 71 7.70 -8.13 4.57
CA GLY A 71 8.65 -8.97 5.32
C GLY A 71 8.79 -10.38 4.74
N GLU A 72 9.22 -11.34 5.55
CA GLU A 72 9.55 -12.69 5.07
C GLU A 72 8.30 -13.53 4.79
N GLY A 73 8.03 -13.76 3.50
CA GLY A 73 7.05 -14.73 3.02
C GLY A 73 5.58 -14.34 3.18
N ARG A 74 5.29 -13.05 3.37
CA ARG A 74 3.92 -12.53 3.50
C ARG A 74 3.67 -11.49 2.43
N SER A 75 2.44 -11.42 1.96
CA SER A 75 2.03 -10.40 1.00
C SER A 75 0.67 -9.83 1.37
N LEU A 76 0.46 -8.55 1.06
CA LEU A 76 -0.83 -7.89 1.10
C LEU A 76 -1.36 -7.72 -0.32
N ILE A 77 -2.68 -7.79 -0.47
CA ILE A 77 -3.34 -7.40 -1.71
C ILE A 77 -3.43 -5.87 -1.71
N VAL A 78 -2.73 -5.24 -2.65
CA VAL A 78 -2.73 -3.79 -2.87
C VAL A 78 -3.44 -3.50 -4.16
N VAL A 79 -4.30 -2.50 -4.12
CA VAL A 79 -5.14 -2.07 -5.24
C VAL A 79 -4.93 -0.60 -5.56
N ASN A 80 -5.26 -0.23 -6.78
CA ASN A 80 -5.31 1.16 -7.21
C ASN A 80 -6.60 1.83 -6.73
N ARG A 81 -6.52 2.72 -5.74
CA ARG A 81 -7.70 3.40 -5.15
C ARG A 81 -8.38 4.39 -6.09
N THR A 82 -7.72 4.78 -7.18
CA THR A 82 -8.35 5.63 -8.21
C THR A 82 -9.35 4.84 -9.07
N VAL A 83 -9.16 3.51 -9.12
CA VAL A 83 -10.03 2.57 -9.84
C VAL A 83 -11.06 1.98 -8.88
N PHE A 84 -10.62 1.43 -7.73
CA PHE A 84 -11.52 0.82 -6.75
C PHE A 84 -11.88 1.82 -5.66
N ARG A 85 -13.11 2.32 -5.70
CA ARG A 85 -13.60 3.30 -4.72
C ARG A 85 -14.30 2.65 -3.54
N HIS A 86 -15.02 1.57 -3.79
CA HIS A 86 -15.84 0.90 -2.80
C HIS A 86 -16.00 -0.59 -3.14
N LEU A 87 -15.91 -1.43 -2.11
CA LEU A 87 -16.20 -2.85 -2.18
C LEU A 87 -16.99 -3.24 -0.91
N PRO A 88 -18.15 -3.88 -1.02
CA PRO A 88 -18.96 -4.25 0.14
C PRO A 88 -18.21 -5.14 1.13
N GLY A 89 -18.17 -4.77 2.41
CA GLY A 89 -17.48 -5.55 3.45
C GLY A 89 -15.94 -5.56 3.35
N VAL A 90 -15.37 -4.70 2.50
CA VAL A 90 -13.93 -4.54 2.32
C VAL A 90 -13.55 -3.08 2.56
N HIS A 91 -12.64 -2.85 3.50
CA HIS A 91 -12.03 -1.56 3.72
C HIS A 91 -10.83 -1.38 2.77
N ILE A 92 -10.82 -0.27 2.04
CA ILE A 92 -9.73 0.12 1.16
C ILE A 92 -8.86 1.14 1.91
N ILE A 93 -7.79 0.66 2.56
CA ILE A 93 -6.95 1.49 3.44
C ILE A 93 -5.80 2.12 2.65
N PRO A 94 -5.72 3.45 2.55
CA PRO A 94 -4.68 4.12 1.75
C PRO A 94 -3.26 3.83 2.26
N LEU A 95 -2.38 3.47 1.32
CA LEU A 95 -0.92 3.45 1.50
C LEU A 95 -0.27 4.70 0.91
N SER A 96 -0.83 5.20 -0.19
CA SER A 96 -0.43 6.43 -0.88
C SER A 96 -1.62 7.04 -1.62
N ASP A 97 -1.39 8.10 -2.40
CA ASP A 97 -2.45 8.75 -3.19
C ASP A 97 -3.14 7.82 -4.18
N THR A 98 -2.44 6.82 -4.72
CA THR A 98 -3.00 5.88 -5.70
C THR A 98 -3.05 4.44 -5.21
N ARG A 99 -2.40 4.11 -4.10
CA ARG A 99 -2.34 2.73 -3.58
C ARG A 99 -3.11 2.59 -2.29
N ALA A 100 -3.80 1.48 -2.15
CA ALA A 100 -4.46 1.09 -0.92
C ALA A 100 -4.37 -0.42 -0.73
N PHE A 101 -4.24 -0.91 0.50
CA PHE A 101 -4.38 -2.34 0.77
C PHE A 101 -5.82 -2.67 1.16
N LEU A 102 -6.22 -3.91 0.89
CA LEU A 102 -7.54 -4.40 1.26
C LEU A 102 -7.53 -4.97 2.68
N ALA A 103 -8.45 -4.52 3.51
CA ALA A 103 -8.74 -5.10 4.81
C ALA A 103 -10.18 -5.63 4.83
N LEU A 104 -10.36 -6.85 5.31
CA LEU A 104 -11.69 -7.47 5.40
C LEU A 104 -12.26 -7.24 6.81
N GLU A 105 -13.58 -7.15 6.90
CA GLU A 105 -14.26 -7.15 8.20
C GLU A 105 -13.91 -8.41 9.01
N PRO A 106 -13.89 -8.34 10.36
CA PRO A 106 -13.67 -9.52 11.19
C PRO A 106 -14.61 -10.66 10.82
N GLY A 107 -14.06 -11.86 10.64
CA GLY A 107 -14.84 -13.06 10.24
C GLY A 107 -14.97 -13.25 8.73
N ARG A 108 -14.57 -12.26 7.91
CA ARG A 108 -14.51 -12.40 6.45
C ARG A 108 -13.15 -12.91 5.97
N GLY A 109 -13.15 -13.65 4.87
CA GLY A 109 -11.99 -14.23 4.24
C GLY A 109 -11.96 -14.04 2.72
N MET A 110 -11.11 -14.82 2.05
CA MET A 110 -10.89 -14.72 0.62
C MET A 110 -12.18 -14.94 -0.21
N SER A 111 -13.04 -15.86 0.22
CA SER A 111 -14.32 -16.12 -0.44
C SER A 111 -15.27 -14.92 -0.39
N ASP A 112 -15.30 -14.20 0.74
CA ASP A 112 -16.10 -12.98 0.89
C ASP A 112 -15.55 -11.84 0.02
N LEU A 113 -14.23 -11.77 -0.16
CA LEU A 113 -13.61 -10.82 -1.08
C LEU A 113 -13.98 -11.13 -2.54
N GLU A 114 -13.92 -12.40 -2.96
CA GLU A 114 -14.36 -12.81 -4.29
C GLU A 114 -15.84 -12.47 -4.52
N LEU A 115 -16.69 -12.71 -3.52
CA LEU A 115 -18.12 -12.37 -3.57
C LEU A 115 -18.32 -10.85 -3.67
N ALA A 116 -17.63 -10.05 -2.85
CA ALA A 116 -17.72 -8.60 -2.91
C ALA A 116 -17.34 -8.02 -4.28
N VAL A 117 -16.38 -8.64 -4.97
CA VAL A 117 -16.00 -8.25 -6.34
C VAL A 117 -17.09 -8.63 -7.35
N VAL A 118 -17.70 -9.81 -7.22
CA VAL A 118 -18.85 -10.23 -8.06
C VAL A 118 -20.03 -9.28 -7.87
N ASP A 119 -20.42 -9.03 -6.62
CA ASP A 119 -21.54 -8.15 -6.28
C ASP A 119 -21.32 -6.73 -6.83
N ARG A 120 -20.07 -6.24 -6.81
CA ARG A 120 -19.71 -4.93 -7.38
C ARG A 120 -19.77 -4.93 -8.92
N LEU A 121 -19.40 -6.02 -9.58
CA LEU A 121 -19.47 -6.17 -11.04
C LEU A 121 -20.92 -6.20 -11.56
N ASP A 122 -21.83 -6.72 -10.75
CA ASP A 122 -23.26 -6.78 -11.06
C ASP A 122 -23.97 -5.43 -10.97
N ASP A 123 -23.34 -4.41 -10.35
CA ASP A 123 -23.84 -3.05 -10.34
C ASP A 123 -23.81 -2.43 -11.75
N ARG A 124 -24.99 -1.99 -12.22
CA ARG A 124 -25.16 -1.37 -13.55
C ARG A 124 -24.64 0.06 -13.62
N SER A 125 -24.44 0.72 -12.48
CA SER A 125 -23.89 2.08 -12.39
C SER A 125 -22.36 2.14 -12.45
N LEU A 126 -21.71 0.98 -12.55
CA LEU A 126 -20.27 0.83 -12.53
C LEU A 126 -19.59 1.50 -13.75
N PRO A 127 -18.66 2.45 -13.54
CA PRO A 127 -17.89 3.05 -14.62
C PRO A 127 -17.08 2.01 -15.41
N PRO A 128 -16.89 2.17 -16.73
CA PRO A 128 -16.15 1.19 -17.55
C PRO A 128 -14.74 0.89 -17.03
N ARG A 129 -14.01 1.92 -16.57
CA ARG A 129 -12.66 1.73 -16.01
C ARG A 129 -12.64 0.90 -14.73
N GLU A 130 -13.66 1.06 -13.88
CA GLU A 130 -13.81 0.29 -12.65
C GLU A 130 -14.22 -1.16 -12.97
N ARG A 131 -15.10 -1.36 -13.96
CA ARG A 131 -15.47 -2.69 -14.48
C ARG A 131 -14.26 -3.47 -14.97
N ASP A 132 -13.47 -2.89 -15.85
CA ASP A 132 -12.24 -3.52 -16.36
C ASP A 132 -11.27 -3.86 -15.22
N GLY A 133 -11.18 -3.00 -14.21
CA GLY A 133 -10.35 -3.21 -13.03
C GLY A 133 -10.84 -4.39 -12.19
N LEU A 134 -12.15 -4.47 -11.95
CA LEU A 134 -12.77 -5.54 -11.17
C LEU A 134 -12.73 -6.89 -11.89
N GLU A 135 -12.88 -6.94 -13.20
CA GLU A 135 -12.70 -8.18 -13.99
C GLU A 135 -11.27 -8.70 -13.91
N ARG A 136 -10.27 -7.79 -13.98
CA ARG A 136 -8.87 -8.13 -13.76
C ARG A 136 -8.62 -8.63 -12.33
N LEU A 137 -9.15 -7.91 -11.34
CA LEU A 137 -9.04 -8.30 -9.93
C LEU A 137 -9.68 -9.67 -9.69
N GLN A 138 -10.88 -9.92 -10.21
CA GLN A 138 -11.55 -11.22 -10.10
C GLN A 138 -10.70 -12.35 -10.68
N SER A 139 -10.08 -12.12 -11.84
CA SER A 139 -9.20 -13.09 -12.50
C SER A 139 -7.96 -13.38 -11.65
N GLN A 140 -7.30 -12.34 -11.13
CA GLN A 140 -6.15 -12.46 -10.23
C GLN A 140 -6.50 -13.17 -8.92
N LEU A 141 -7.63 -12.85 -8.29
CA LEU A 141 -8.10 -13.52 -7.08
C LEU A 141 -8.29 -15.02 -7.31
N ARG A 142 -8.87 -15.41 -8.45
CA ARG A 142 -9.03 -16.82 -8.86
C ARG A 142 -7.69 -17.51 -9.07
N GLU A 143 -6.73 -16.85 -9.72
CA GLU A 143 -5.38 -17.36 -9.90
C GLU A 143 -4.67 -17.57 -8.55
N TRP A 144 -4.71 -16.57 -7.68
CA TRP A 144 -4.08 -16.65 -6.36
C TRP A 144 -4.72 -17.71 -5.47
N ARG A 145 -6.05 -17.91 -5.55
CA ARG A 145 -6.74 -18.97 -4.83
C ARG A 145 -6.34 -20.37 -5.29
N ARG A 146 -6.03 -20.52 -6.58
CA ARG A 146 -5.60 -21.81 -7.17
C ARG A 146 -4.11 -22.08 -6.98
N ASP A 147 -3.31 -21.09 -6.60
CA ASP A 147 -1.89 -21.27 -6.35
C ASP A 147 -1.65 -22.03 -5.03
N PRO A 148 -1.10 -23.26 -5.07
CA PRO A 148 -0.84 -24.04 -3.87
C PRO A 148 0.25 -23.45 -2.97
N ARG A 149 1.02 -22.47 -3.44
CA ARG A 149 2.07 -21.78 -2.68
C ARG A 149 1.51 -20.64 -1.82
N LEU A 150 0.31 -20.17 -2.13
CA LEU A 150 -0.32 -19.07 -1.41
C LEU A 150 -1.18 -19.59 -0.27
N ARG A 151 -1.14 -18.88 0.86
CA ARG A 151 -1.99 -19.12 2.03
C ARG A 151 -2.57 -17.80 2.49
N PHE A 152 -3.89 -17.68 2.41
CA PHE A 152 -4.61 -16.50 2.84
C PHE A 152 -4.78 -16.53 4.35
N ASN A 153 -4.39 -15.44 5.01
CA ASN A 153 -4.52 -15.29 6.44
C ASN A 153 -5.21 -13.94 6.72
N THR A 154 -6.36 -13.97 7.38
CA THR A 154 -7.01 -12.76 7.87
C THR A 154 -6.37 -12.35 9.19
N ARG A 155 -5.92 -11.10 9.29
CA ARG A 155 -5.32 -10.52 10.51
C ARG A 155 -5.96 -9.17 10.78
N ALA A 156 -6.14 -8.84 12.06
CA ALA A 156 -6.50 -7.49 12.46
C ALA A 156 -5.33 -6.53 12.20
N ILE A 157 -5.64 -5.35 11.68
CA ILE A 157 -4.66 -4.29 11.41
C ILE A 157 -5.02 -3.10 12.29
N ILE A 158 -4.01 -2.52 12.96
CA ILE A 158 -4.17 -1.32 13.79
C ILE A 158 -3.67 -0.12 12.98
N GLU A 159 -4.59 0.78 12.63
CA GLU A 159 -4.26 2.06 12.00
C GLU A 159 -4.18 3.16 13.07
N VAL A 160 -3.10 3.96 13.03
CA VAL A 160 -2.93 5.11 13.92
C VAL A 160 -2.87 6.37 13.07
N GLN A 161 -3.87 7.25 13.24
CA GLN A 161 -3.94 8.54 12.55
C GLN A 161 -3.63 9.69 13.51
N ARG A 162 -2.81 10.65 13.05
CA ARG A 162 -2.53 11.87 13.83
C ARG A 162 -3.73 12.81 13.76
N ALA A 163 -4.36 13.08 14.90
CA ALA A 163 -5.47 14.03 14.96
C ALA A 163 -4.99 15.45 14.62
N VAL A 164 -5.56 16.06 13.58
CA VAL A 164 -5.34 17.48 13.26
C VAL A 164 -6.13 18.32 14.27
N ARG A 165 -5.43 19.02 15.17
CA ARG A 165 -6.03 19.97 16.10
C ARG A 165 -6.63 21.14 15.31
N ARG A 166 -7.95 21.13 15.10
CA ARG A 166 -8.69 22.32 14.61
C ARG A 166 -8.49 23.46 15.62
N ARG A 167 -7.77 24.50 15.22
CA ARG A 167 -7.68 25.77 15.96
C ARG A 167 -9.11 26.33 16.07
N ARG A 168 -9.70 26.28 17.27
CA ARG A 168 -10.98 26.94 17.57
C ARG A 168 -10.81 28.43 17.28
N GLY A 169 -11.58 28.92 16.31
CA GLY A 169 -11.65 30.34 15.95
C GLY A 169 -12.03 31.18 17.17
N ARG A 170 -11.26 32.23 17.38
CA ARG A 170 -11.48 33.27 18.39
C ARG A 170 -12.78 34.00 18.04
N ALA A 171 -13.84 33.77 18.82
CA ALA A 171 -15.08 34.53 18.70
C ALA A 171 -14.79 36.00 19.04
N THR A 172 -14.85 36.86 18.02
CA THR A 172 -14.90 38.32 18.17
C THR A 172 -16.25 38.68 18.79
N LYS A 173 -16.22 39.24 20.01
CA LYS A 173 -17.40 39.84 20.65
C LYS A 173 -17.82 41.08 19.84
N PRO A 174 -19.12 41.33 19.62
CA PRO A 174 -19.57 42.58 19.03
C PRO A 174 -19.47 43.71 20.06
N HIS A 175 -18.94 44.86 19.62
CA HIS A 175 -18.98 46.11 20.39
C HIS A 175 -20.41 46.67 20.41
N ARG A 176 -20.84 47.09 21.60
CA ARG A 176 -21.95 48.01 21.84
C ARG A 176 -21.51 49.43 21.55
#